data_AF-A0A9C8EXI7-F1
#
_entry.id   AF-A0A9C8EXI7-F1
#
_cell.length_a   1.000
_cell.length_b   1.000
_cell.length_c   1.000
_cell.angle_alpha   90.00
_cell.angle_beta   90.00
_cell.angle_gamma   90.00
#
_symmetry.space_group_name_H-M   'P 1'
#
loop_
_entity.id
_entity.type
_entity.pdbx_description
1 polymer ?
#
loop_
_entity_poly.entity_id
_entity_poly.type
_entity_poly.pdbx_seq_one_letter_code
_entity_poly.pdbx_strand_id
1 'polypeptide(L)'
;MRKAYALAGIIFLLSLFMPFLFCGTVFAQASEYYGGITPSEGCITCHADKDLEANGKSLYIDEEAYKKSVHKNVLCSECHLGFTISLPHPDIKGQPLRVASLACKDCHKDVYNEYKNSAHGKAALMGNSESASCGDCHGAHYIKSLKDKEVKDEFWANAEKVCGKCHKDYWESYGDYYHGQAYKAGFRKAPTCWECHDFHNILSRDNPNSWVSDVNLDKTCGKCHPGSTKEFADGYGSSIHGLQEGFKVNAVLKWFRGTFSWFPW
;
A
#
# COMPACT_ATOMS: atom_id res chain seq x y z
N MET A 1 14.42 53.00 67.29
CA MET A 1 13.83 53.02 65.94
C MET A 1 14.06 51.68 65.21
N ARG A 2 13.60 50.56 65.79
CA ARG A 2 13.86 49.18 65.32
C ARG A 2 12.55 48.38 65.28
N LYS A 3 11.56 48.73 64.44
CA LYS A 3 10.36 47.87 64.21
C LYS A 3 9.68 48.06 62.83
N ALA A 4 10.33 48.66 61.83
CA ALA A 4 9.66 49.02 60.56
C ALA A 4 10.06 48.20 59.31
N TYR A 5 11.06 47.31 59.38
CA TYR A 5 11.61 46.67 58.17
C TYR A 5 11.35 45.15 58.03
N ALA A 6 10.63 44.53 58.95
CA ALA A 6 10.38 43.07 58.90
C ALA A 6 9.08 42.68 58.16
N LEU A 7 8.19 43.63 57.84
CA LEU A 7 6.88 43.34 57.21
C LEU A 7 6.83 43.59 55.70
N ALA A 8 7.83 44.28 55.12
CA ALA A 8 7.86 44.55 53.68
C ALA A 8 8.44 43.40 52.85
N GLY A 9 9.18 42.46 53.46
CA GLY A 9 9.82 41.34 52.75
C GLY A 9 8.95 40.08 52.57
N ILE A 10 7.84 39.95 53.33
CA ILE A 10 6.99 38.76 53.28
C ILE A 10 5.85 38.90 52.26
N ILE A 11 5.41 40.13 51.95
CA ILE A 11 4.33 40.39 50.98
C ILE A 11 4.84 40.28 49.54
N PHE A 12 6.13 40.53 49.27
CA PHE A 12 6.70 40.45 47.91
C PHE A 12 7.07 39.03 47.45
N LEU A 13 7.14 38.06 48.37
CA LEU A 13 7.42 36.66 48.04
C LEU A 13 6.15 35.83 47.77
N LEU A 14 4.97 36.34 48.13
CA LEU A 14 3.69 35.68 47.83
C LEU A 14 3.06 36.10 46.49
N SER A 15 3.51 37.21 45.89
CA SER A 15 3.02 37.66 44.57
C SER A 15 3.76 37.08 43.37
N LEU A 16 4.89 36.38 43.58
CA LEU A 16 5.66 35.73 42.51
C LEU A 16 5.36 34.23 42.34
N PHE A 17 4.64 33.62 43.29
CA PHE A 17 4.23 32.21 43.23
C PHE A 17 2.75 31.99 42.84
N MET A 18 2.05 33.07 42.48
CA MET A 18 0.64 33.04 42.09
C MET A 18 0.32 33.25 40.60
N PRO A 19 1.27 33.15 39.63
CA PRO A 19 0.90 32.90 38.23
C PRO A 19 1.07 31.44 37.80
N PHE A 20 1.79 30.60 38.56
CA PHE A 20 2.07 29.21 38.15
C PHE A 20 0.90 28.24 38.41
N LEU A 21 0.06 28.51 39.42
CA LEU A 21 -1.09 27.67 39.72
C LEU A 21 -2.27 27.87 38.75
N PHE A 22 -2.35 29.01 38.07
CA PHE A 22 -3.38 29.27 37.04
C PHE A 22 -2.94 28.86 35.62
N CYS A 23 -1.64 28.74 35.36
CA CYS A 23 -1.15 28.21 34.09
C CYS A 23 -1.28 26.67 34.05
N GLY A 24 -1.00 25.99 35.17
CA GLY A 24 -1.09 24.53 35.25
C GLY A 24 -2.51 23.98 35.06
N THR A 25 -3.55 24.67 35.55
CA THR A 25 -4.94 24.23 35.41
C THR A 25 -5.49 24.46 34.02
N VAL A 26 -5.09 25.54 33.33
CA VAL A 26 -5.50 25.80 31.94
C VAL A 26 -4.81 24.82 30.97
N PHE A 27 -3.54 24.47 31.20
CA PHE A 27 -2.86 23.41 30.44
C PHE A 27 -3.40 22.01 30.77
N ALA A 28 -3.76 21.73 32.03
CA ALA A 28 -4.38 20.46 32.40
C ALA A 28 -5.79 20.31 31.82
N GLN A 29 -6.63 21.36 31.88
CA GLN A 29 -7.96 21.35 31.26
C GLN A 29 -7.90 21.33 29.73
N ALA A 30 -6.90 21.96 29.11
CA ALA A 30 -6.65 21.77 27.67
C ALA A 30 -6.24 20.33 27.38
N SER A 31 -5.44 19.67 28.23
CA SER A 31 -5.11 18.25 28.06
C SER A 31 -6.26 17.29 28.37
N GLU A 32 -7.26 17.67 29.17
CA GLU A 32 -8.47 16.88 29.40
C GLU A 32 -9.53 17.12 28.31
N TYR A 33 -9.67 18.36 27.84
CA TYR A 33 -10.59 18.75 26.77
C TYR A 33 -10.10 18.30 25.38
N TYR A 34 -8.79 18.37 25.12
CA TYR A 34 -8.16 17.85 23.89
C TYR A 34 -7.59 16.44 24.05
N GLY A 35 -7.40 15.92 25.26
CA GLY A 35 -6.96 14.53 25.48
C GLY A 35 -8.09 13.51 25.36
N GLY A 36 -9.33 13.98 25.16
CA GLY A 36 -10.46 13.15 24.80
C GLY A 36 -10.66 12.97 23.29
N ILE A 37 -10.11 13.87 22.46
CA ILE A 37 -10.17 13.75 21.00
C ILE A 37 -8.89 13.08 20.54
N THR A 38 -8.90 11.76 20.33
CA THR A 38 -7.80 11.14 19.60
C THR A 38 -7.67 11.86 18.24
N PRO A 39 -6.50 12.22 17.72
CA PRO A 39 -6.43 13.04 16.51
C PRO A 39 -7.09 12.38 15.26
N SER A 40 -7.34 11.07 15.31
CA SER A 40 -8.20 10.34 14.38
C SER A 40 -9.69 10.71 14.45
N GLU A 41 -10.22 11.04 15.64
CA GLU A 41 -11.64 11.41 15.86
C GLU A 41 -12.02 12.69 15.11
N GLY A 42 -11.07 13.63 14.96
CA GLY A 42 -11.32 14.86 14.21
C GLY A 42 -11.65 14.60 12.74
N CYS A 43 -10.84 13.79 12.06
CA CYS A 43 -11.07 13.45 10.65
C CYS A 43 -12.32 12.58 10.48
N ILE A 44 -12.50 11.59 11.36
CA ILE A 44 -13.60 10.61 11.24
C ILE A 44 -14.97 11.24 11.51
N THR A 45 -15.03 12.39 12.19
CA THR A 45 -16.29 13.14 12.41
C THR A 45 -17.03 13.40 11.10
N CYS A 46 -16.32 13.72 10.02
CA CYS A 46 -16.92 13.86 8.69
C CYS A 46 -16.71 12.58 7.85
N HIS A 47 -15.55 11.95 7.93
CA HIS A 47 -15.23 10.79 7.08
C HIS A 47 -15.95 9.50 7.49
N ALA A 48 -16.67 9.45 8.61
CA ALA A 48 -17.58 8.35 8.95
C ALA A 48 -18.93 8.40 8.22
N ASP A 49 -19.22 9.49 7.49
CA ASP A 49 -20.45 9.60 6.71
C ASP A 49 -20.33 8.76 5.43
N LYS A 50 -21.25 7.81 5.25
CA LYS A 50 -21.29 6.90 4.10
C LYS A 50 -21.63 7.62 2.80
N ASP A 51 -22.31 8.75 2.90
CA ASP A 51 -22.73 9.57 1.77
C ASP A 51 -21.68 10.65 1.44
N LEU A 52 -20.59 10.74 2.22
CA LEU A 52 -19.51 11.69 1.95
C LEU A 52 -18.78 11.32 0.65
N GLU A 53 -18.81 12.24 -0.29
CA GLU A 53 -18.22 12.09 -1.60
C GLU A 53 -17.52 13.38 -2.05
N ALA A 54 -16.45 13.24 -2.83
CA ALA A 54 -15.91 14.31 -3.64
C ALA A 54 -15.59 13.81 -5.04
N ASN A 55 -16.05 14.52 -6.07
CA ASN A 55 -15.77 14.23 -7.48
C ASN A 55 -16.13 12.79 -7.91
N GLY A 56 -17.29 12.26 -7.52
CA GLY A 56 -17.70 10.90 -7.89
C GLY A 56 -17.07 9.80 -7.04
N LYS A 57 -16.27 10.14 -6.02
CA LYS A 57 -15.53 9.19 -5.18
C LYS A 57 -15.94 9.32 -3.73
N SER A 58 -16.35 8.20 -3.15
CA SER A 58 -16.61 8.10 -1.72
C SER A 58 -15.35 8.43 -0.92
N LEU A 59 -15.52 9.23 0.12
CA LEU A 59 -14.50 9.55 1.11
C LEU A 59 -14.79 8.88 2.46
N TYR A 60 -15.76 7.96 2.49
CA TYR A 60 -16.16 7.22 3.67
C TYR A 60 -15.04 6.32 4.19
N ILE A 61 -14.85 6.33 5.49
CA ILE A 61 -13.98 5.44 6.26
C ILE A 61 -14.83 4.77 7.35
N ASP A 62 -14.83 3.44 7.33
CA ASP A 62 -15.36 2.62 8.41
C ASP A 62 -14.35 2.62 9.56
N GLU A 63 -14.64 3.40 10.60
CA GLU A 63 -13.78 3.53 11.76
C GLU A 63 -13.52 2.19 12.47
N GLU A 64 -14.55 1.34 12.56
CA GLU A 64 -14.44 0.05 13.24
C GLU A 64 -13.62 -0.96 12.44
N ALA A 65 -13.68 -0.88 11.11
CA ALA A 65 -12.75 -1.61 10.25
C ALA A 65 -11.33 -1.04 10.35
N TYR A 66 -11.16 0.29 10.41
CA TYR A 66 -9.86 0.95 10.54
C TYR A 66 -9.13 0.56 11.83
N LYS A 67 -9.87 0.50 12.96
CA LYS A 67 -9.36 0.07 14.27
C LYS A 67 -8.83 -1.37 14.28
N LYS A 68 -9.18 -2.20 13.27
CA LYS A 68 -8.67 -3.56 13.09
C LYS A 68 -7.44 -3.64 12.18
N SER A 69 -7.05 -2.53 11.55
CA SER A 69 -5.85 -2.47 10.71
C SER A 69 -4.57 -2.51 11.55
N VAL A 70 -3.43 -2.77 10.88
CA VAL A 70 -2.10 -2.64 11.49
C VAL A 70 -1.73 -1.21 11.84
N HIS A 71 -2.46 -0.23 11.28
CA HIS A 71 -2.24 1.20 11.47
C HIS A 71 -3.25 1.86 12.40
N LYS A 72 -4.01 1.08 13.19
CA LYS A 72 -5.03 1.60 14.13
C LYS A 72 -4.56 2.69 15.11
N ASN A 73 -3.25 2.78 15.34
CA ASN A 73 -2.61 3.77 16.22
C ASN A 73 -1.85 4.87 15.46
N VAL A 74 -1.97 4.92 14.13
CA VAL A 74 -1.39 5.95 13.27
C VAL A 74 -2.44 7.03 13.04
N LEU A 75 -2.06 8.30 13.11
CA LEU A 75 -3.00 9.38 12.88
C LEU A 75 -3.31 9.54 11.39
N CYS A 76 -4.52 9.97 11.06
CA CYS A 76 -4.92 10.18 9.67
C CYS A 76 -3.96 11.17 8.95
N SER A 77 -3.52 12.21 9.65
CA SER A 77 -2.59 13.23 9.18
C SER A 77 -1.14 12.76 9.00
N GLU A 78 -0.76 11.62 9.58
CA GLU A 78 0.57 11.02 9.36
C GLU A 78 0.66 10.34 8.00
N CYS A 79 -0.47 9.93 7.42
CA CYS A 79 -0.53 9.51 6.02
C CYS A 79 -0.96 10.66 5.11
N HIS A 80 -2.03 11.38 5.45
CA HIS A 80 -2.53 12.53 4.68
C HIS A 80 -1.71 13.79 4.96
N LEU A 81 -0.45 13.77 4.56
CA LEU A 81 0.52 14.83 4.81
C LEU A 81 0.01 16.17 4.24
N GLY A 82 -0.03 17.19 5.09
CA GLY A 82 -0.49 18.53 4.73
C GLY A 82 -2.01 18.73 4.80
N PHE A 83 -2.79 17.69 5.14
CA PHE A 83 -4.20 17.86 5.48
C PHE A 83 -4.38 18.27 6.94
N THR A 84 -5.36 19.14 7.16
CA THR A 84 -5.82 19.61 8.46
C THR A 84 -7.34 19.48 8.52
N ILE A 85 -7.93 19.39 9.72
CA ILE A 85 -9.40 19.32 9.90
C ILE A 85 -10.15 20.59 9.43
N SER A 86 -9.44 21.64 9.03
CA SER A 86 -10.04 22.91 8.59
C SER A 86 -10.67 22.78 7.20
N LEU A 87 -11.85 23.38 7.03
CA LEU A 87 -12.50 23.51 5.72
C LEU A 87 -12.36 24.95 5.16
N PRO A 88 -12.08 25.11 3.85
CA PRO A 88 -11.70 24.05 2.90
C PRO A 88 -10.34 23.43 3.27
N HIS A 89 -10.19 22.12 3.04
CA HIS A 89 -8.91 21.45 3.24
C HIS A 89 -7.81 22.14 2.40
N PRO A 90 -6.56 22.22 2.89
CA PRO A 90 -5.46 22.77 2.11
C PRO A 90 -5.33 22.10 0.73
N ASP A 91 -5.17 22.88 -0.33
CA ASP A 91 -4.98 22.33 -1.68
C ASP A 91 -3.58 21.71 -1.82
N ILE A 92 -3.55 20.39 -1.95
CA ILE A 92 -2.32 19.60 -2.14
C ILE A 92 -2.12 19.31 -3.63
N LYS A 93 -2.05 20.39 -4.43
CA LYS A 93 -1.81 20.37 -5.88
C LYS A 93 -2.59 19.27 -6.62
N GLY A 94 -3.83 19.03 -6.20
CA GLY A 94 -4.75 18.07 -6.82
C GLY A 94 -4.43 16.57 -6.68
N GLN A 95 -3.46 16.14 -5.86
CA GLN A 95 -3.16 14.69 -5.69
C GLN A 95 -3.08 14.20 -4.23
N PRO A 96 -4.07 14.50 -3.38
CA PRO A 96 -4.03 14.18 -1.95
C PRO A 96 -3.88 12.67 -1.67
N LEU A 97 -4.57 11.83 -2.45
CA LEU A 97 -4.49 10.38 -2.32
C LEU A 97 -3.11 9.83 -2.70
N ARG A 98 -2.47 10.42 -3.71
CA ARG A 98 -1.13 10.02 -4.15
C ARG A 98 -0.10 10.31 -3.07
N VAL A 99 -0.18 11.49 -2.46
CA VAL A 99 0.67 11.90 -1.34
C VAL A 99 0.51 10.91 -0.19
N ALA A 100 -0.73 10.57 0.17
CA ALA A 100 -0.98 9.59 1.22
C ALA A 100 -0.41 8.20 0.91
N SER A 101 -0.56 7.70 -0.31
CA SER A 101 0.00 6.41 -0.74
C SER A 101 1.55 6.37 -0.75
N LEU A 102 2.21 7.53 -0.72
CA LEU A 102 3.68 7.64 -0.66
C LEU A 102 4.21 7.93 0.76
N ALA A 103 3.35 8.28 1.71
CA ALA A 103 3.74 8.59 3.09
C ALA A 103 4.31 7.36 3.83
N CYS A 104 4.04 6.14 3.32
CA CYS A 104 4.59 4.90 3.88
C CYS A 104 6.12 4.95 4.06
N LYS A 105 6.83 5.68 3.19
CA LYS A 105 8.30 5.82 3.22
C LYS A 105 8.85 6.42 4.51
N ASP A 106 8.04 7.20 5.23
CA ASP A 106 8.50 7.94 6.40
C ASP A 106 8.70 7.00 7.61
N CYS A 107 7.98 5.88 7.63
CA CYS A 107 8.11 4.80 8.63
C CYS A 107 8.72 3.51 8.05
N HIS A 108 8.34 3.11 6.83
CA HIS A 108 8.76 1.84 6.20
C HIS A 108 9.98 2.02 5.28
N LYS A 109 11.07 2.55 5.83
CA LYS A 109 12.25 2.98 5.06
C LYS A 109 12.95 1.84 4.33
N ASP A 110 13.02 0.65 4.94
CA ASP A 110 13.75 -0.49 4.35
C ASP A 110 13.07 -0.97 3.07
N VAL A 111 11.78 -1.28 3.13
CA VAL A 111 11.00 -1.66 1.95
C VAL A 111 10.88 -0.52 0.94
N TYR A 112 10.85 0.74 1.38
CA TYR A 112 10.89 1.88 0.47
C TYR A 112 12.22 1.96 -0.30
N ASN A 113 13.34 1.62 0.36
CA ASN A 113 14.66 1.60 -0.29
C ASN A 113 14.76 0.51 -1.36
N GLU A 114 14.03 -0.59 -1.22
CA GLU A 114 13.85 -1.58 -2.30
C GLU A 114 12.92 -1.03 -3.38
N TYR A 115 11.73 -0.57 -3.00
CA TYR A 115 10.70 -0.08 -3.92
C TYR A 115 11.20 1.03 -4.84
N LYS A 116 11.93 2.03 -4.33
CA LYS A 116 12.43 3.15 -5.15
C LYS A 116 13.37 2.70 -6.29
N ASN A 117 13.94 1.50 -6.20
CA ASN A 117 14.81 0.93 -7.22
C ASN A 117 14.06 0.09 -8.28
N SER A 118 12.82 -0.32 -7.96
CA SER A 118 11.92 -1.05 -8.85
C SER A 118 11.51 -0.21 -10.07
N ALA A 119 10.98 -0.88 -11.10
CA ALA A 119 10.39 -0.21 -12.26
C ALA A 119 9.23 0.72 -11.85
N HIS A 120 8.36 0.25 -10.94
CA HIS A 120 7.24 1.05 -10.44
C HIS A 120 7.72 2.26 -9.63
N GLY A 121 8.65 2.08 -8.70
CA GLY A 121 9.16 3.17 -7.87
C GLY A 121 9.90 4.22 -8.68
N LYS A 122 10.72 3.82 -9.66
CA LYS A 122 11.37 4.77 -10.58
C LYS A 122 10.36 5.58 -11.38
N ALA A 123 9.36 4.93 -11.98
CA ALA A 123 8.32 5.62 -12.74
C ALA A 123 7.50 6.56 -11.85
N ALA A 124 7.16 6.15 -10.63
CA ALA A 124 6.45 7.00 -9.66
C ALA A 124 7.26 8.23 -9.27
N LEU A 125 8.56 8.09 -9.02
CA LEU A 125 9.47 9.20 -8.70
C LEU A 125 9.68 10.15 -9.88
N MET A 126 9.52 9.67 -11.11
CA MET A 126 9.51 10.48 -12.33
C MET A 126 8.17 11.19 -12.58
N GLY A 127 7.20 11.06 -11.67
CA GLY A 127 5.91 11.75 -11.73
C GLY A 127 4.81 10.98 -12.45
N ASN A 128 5.02 9.70 -12.78
CA ASN A 128 3.94 8.87 -13.33
C ASN A 128 2.94 8.50 -12.21
N SER A 129 1.78 9.16 -12.22
CA SER A 129 0.69 8.91 -11.26
C SER A 129 0.07 7.53 -11.40
N GLU A 130 0.16 6.91 -12.58
CA GLU A 130 -0.37 5.57 -12.87
C GLU A 130 0.59 4.46 -12.43
N SER A 131 1.82 4.82 -12.04
CA SER A 131 2.77 3.83 -11.53
C SER A 131 2.38 3.39 -10.13
N ALA A 132 2.32 2.06 -9.93
CA ALA A 132 1.93 1.45 -8.68
C ALA A 132 2.78 1.93 -7.49
N SER A 133 2.14 2.11 -6.35
CA SER A 133 2.71 2.46 -5.05
C SER A 133 2.26 1.49 -3.97
N CYS A 134 2.66 1.76 -2.72
CA CYS A 134 2.44 0.85 -1.60
C CYS A 134 0.96 0.46 -1.46
N GLY A 135 0.06 1.44 -1.55
CA GLY A 135 -1.39 1.24 -1.42
C GLY A 135 -2.04 0.56 -2.63
N ASP A 136 -1.40 0.55 -3.80
CA ASP A 136 -1.97 -0.12 -4.99
C ASP A 136 -1.89 -1.63 -4.87
N CYS A 137 -0.88 -2.13 -4.16
CA CYS A 137 -0.75 -3.55 -3.84
C CYS A 137 -1.41 -3.91 -2.51
N HIS A 138 -1.08 -3.19 -1.43
CA HIS A 138 -1.52 -3.54 -0.07
C HIS A 138 -2.89 -2.97 0.32
N GLY A 139 -3.45 -2.08 -0.51
CA GLY A 139 -4.69 -1.37 -0.23
C GLY A 139 -4.53 -0.20 0.74
N ALA A 140 -5.67 0.40 1.08
CA ALA A 140 -5.89 1.39 2.12
C ALA A 140 -7.39 1.34 2.50
N HIS A 141 -7.86 1.77 3.66
CA HIS A 141 -7.17 2.12 4.91
C HIS A 141 -7.10 0.93 5.90
N TYR A 142 -7.56 -0.24 5.47
CA TYR A 142 -7.79 -1.43 6.32
C TYR A 142 -6.67 -2.47 6.19
N ILE A 143 -5.43 -1.99 6.06
CA ILE A 143 -4.26 -2.84 5.79
C ILE A 143 -4.09 -3.85 6.94
N LYS A 144 -4.04 -5.14 6.60
CA LYS A 144 -3.82 -6.25 7.54
C LYS A 144 -2.38 -6.75 7.45
N SER A 145 -1.93 -7.49 8.46
CA SER A 145 -0.57 -8.01 8.52
C SER A 145 -0.40 -9.24 7.64
N LEU A 146 0.54 -9.22 6.69
CA LEU A 146 0.92 -10.40 5.90
C LEU A 146 1.67 -11.46 6.73
N LYS A 147 1.92 -11.21 8.02
CA LYS A 147 2.39 -12.23 8.97
C LYS A 147 1.30 -13.24 9.30
N ASP A 148 0.03 -12.82 9.22
CA ASP A 148 -1.12 -13.68 9.48
C ASP A 148 -1.35 -14.57 8.25
N LYS A 149 -1.46 -15.88 8.47
CA LYS A 149 -1.53 -16.87 7.38
C LYS A 149 -2.75 -16.62 6.51
N GLU A 150 -3.89 -16.36 7.11
CA GLU A 150 -5.17 -16.13 6.43
C GLU A 150 -5.11 -14.89 5.54
N VAL A 151 -4.48 -13.81 6.03
CA VAL A 151 -4.29 -12.57 5.27
C VAL A 151 -3.33 -12.79 4.10
N LYS A 152 -2.23 -13.51 4.33
CA LYS A 152 -1.29 -13.88 3.27
C LYS A 152 -1.94 -14.76 2.21
N ASP A 153 -2.77 -15.71 2.63
CA ASP A 153 -3.51 -16.60 1.75
C ASP A 153 -4.57 -15.84 0.94
N GLU A 154 -5.25 -14.87 1.56
CA GLU A 154 -6.17 -13.96 0.87
C GLU A 154 -5.41 -13.08 -0.15
N PHE A 155 -4.28 -12.50 0.25
CA PHE A 155 -3.45 -11.67 -0.62
C PHE A 155 -2.97 -12.46 -1.84
N TRP A 156 -2.47 -13.68 -1.62
CA TRP A 156 -2.07 -14.60 -2.68
C TRP A 156 -3.21 -14.86 -3.66
N ALA A 157 -4.46 -15.00 -3.21
CA ALA A 157 -5.61 -15.28 -4.08
C ALA A 157 -6.09 -14.07 -4.88
N ASN A 158 -5.61 -12.86 -4.58
CA ASN A 158 -6.06 -11.61 -5.20
C ASN A 158 -5.05 -11.02 -6.19
N ALA A 159 -4.17 -11.81 -6.80
CA ALA A 159 -3.16 -11.29 -7.73
C ALA A 159 -3.78 -10.58 -8.96
N GLU A 160 -4.99 -10.95 -9.37
CA GLU A 160 -5.76 -10.20 -10.38
C GLU A 160 -5.98 -8.74 -9.97
N LYS A 161 -6.38 -8.51 -8.71
CA LYS A 161 -6.66 -7.17 -8.20
C LYS A 161 -5.39 -6.37 -7.95
N VAL A 162 -4.31 -7.05 -7.58
CA VAL A 162 -3.00 -6.44 -7.28
C VAL A 162 -2.24 -6.10 -8.56
N CYS A 163 -2.06 -7.08 -9.45
CA CYS A 163 -1.26 -6.93 -10.66
C CYS A 163 -2.13 -6.77 -11.91
N GLY A 164 -3.14 -7.62 -12.08
CA GLY A 164 -4.00 -7.68 -13.27
C GLY A 164 -4.85 -6.43 -13.51
N LYS A 165 -5.14 -5.64 -12.46
CA LYS A 165 -5.84 -4.35 -12.56
C LYS A 165 -5.17 -3.41 -13.57
N CYS A 166 -3.84 -3.36 -13.57
CA CYS A 166 -3.04 -2.52 -14.48
C CYS A 166 -2.38 -3.37 -15.58
N HIS A 167 -1.91 -4.58 -15.28
CA HIS A 167 -1.28 -5.50 -16.23
C HIS A 167 -2.30 -6.49 -16.83
N LYS A 168 -3.39 -5.97 -17.41
CA LYS A 168 -4.53 -6.76 -17.90
C LYS A 168 -4.10 -7.82 -18.92
N ASP A 169 -3.34 -7.43 -19.93
CA ASP A 169 -2.89 -8.33 -20.99
C ASP A 169 -2.07 -9.50 -20.43
N TYR A 170 -1.21 -9.23 -19.44
CA TYR A 170 -0.41 -10.26 -18.78
C TYR A 170 -1.26 -11.17 -17.89
N TRP A 171 -2.27 -10.64 -17.22
CA TRP A 171 -3.21 -11.44 -16.43
C TRP A 171 -4.07 -12.36 -17.31
N GLU A 172 -4.58 -11.83 -18.41
CA GLU A 172 -5.35 -12.58 -19.41
C GLU A 172 -4.50 -13.64 -20.10
N SER A 173 -3.19 -13.40 -20.25
CA SER A 173 -2.25 -14.36 -20.84
C SER A 173 -1.59 -15.29 -19.83
N TYR A 174 -1.71 -15.02 -18.52
CA TYR A 174 -1.32 -15.91 -17.42
C TYR A 174 -2.30 -17.07 -17.27
N GLY A 175 -2.39 -17.88 -18.32
CA GLY A 175 -3.31 -19.00 -18.46
C GLY A 175 -2.62 -20.21 -19.08
N ASP A 176 -1.29 -20.30 -18.98
CA ASP A 176 -0.60 -21.53 -19.31
C ASP A 176 -1.16 -22.68 -18.45
N TYR A 177 -1.17 -23.89 -19.01
CA TYR A 177 -1.80 -25.05 -18.39
C TYR A 177 -1.18 -25.42 -17.03
N TYR A 178 0.01 -24.92 -16.71
CA TYR A 178 0.79 -25.34 -15.56
C TYR A 178 0.74 -24.33 -14.40
N HIS A 179 1.17 -23.09 -14.62
CA HIS A 179 1.21 -22.07 -13.58
C HIS A 179 -0.09 -21.27 -13.55
N GLY A 180 -0.41 -20.58 -14.65
CA GLY A 180 -1.54 -19.65 -14.70
C GLY A 180 -2.89 -20.31 -14.43
N GLN A 181 -3.20 -21.42 -15.12
CA GLN A 181 -4.45 -22.15 -14.89
C GLN A 181 -4.51 -22.76 -13.49
N ALA A 182 -3.41 -23.35 -13.00
CA ALA A 182 -3.39 -23.92 -11.66
C ALA A 182 -3.58 -22.86 -10.57
N TYR A 183 -2.93 -21.69 -10.71
CA TYR A 183 -3.11 -20.54 -9.82
C TYR A 183 -4.57 -20.08 -9.83
N LYS A 184 -5.16 -19.89 -11.02
CA LYS A 184 -6.56 -19.47 -11.19
C LYS A 184 -7.55 -20.51 -10.66
N ALA A 185 -7.20 -21.80 -10.70
CA ALA A 185 -7.95 -22.89 -10.09
C ALA A 185 -7.76 -22.98 -8.56
N GLY A 186 -6.97 -22.09 -7.95
CA GLY A 186 -6.74 -22.03 -6.50
C GLY A 186 -5.67 -23.00 -5.99
N PHE A 187 -4.87 -23.60 -6.88
CA PHE A 187 -3.80 -24.49 -6.47
C PHE A 187 -2.64 -23.71 -5.85
N ARG A 188 -2.54 -23.74 -4.52
CA ARG A 188 -1.63 -22.92 -3.71
C ARG A 188 -0.13 -23.12 -3.97
N LYS A 189 0.26 -24.19 -4.67
CA LYS A 189 1.67 -24.41 -5.04
C LYS A 189 2.02 -23.83 -6.40
N ALA A 190 1.04 -23.35 -7.16
CA ALA A 190 1.29 -22.58 -8.36
C ALA A 190 1.85 -21.20 -7.98
N PRO A 191 2.82 -20.66 -8.73
CA PRO A 191 3.37 -19.34 -8.43
C PRO A 191 2.31 -18.24 -8.67
N THR A 192 2.44 -17.11 -7.98
CA THR A 192 1.80 -15.84 -8.34
C THR A 192 2.76 -14.98 -9.17
N CYS A 193 2.30 -13.80 -9.57
CA CYS A 193 3.11 -12.82 -10.28
C CYS A 193 4.43 -12.49 -9.55
N TRP A 194 4.38 -12.19 -8.25
CA TRP A 194 5.54 -11.74 -7.48
C TRP A 194 6.51 -12.87 -7.09
N GLU A 195 6.08 -14.14 -7.17
CA GLU A 195 6.99 -15.27 -6.93
C GLU A 195 8.04 -15.41 -8.05
N CYS A 196 7.70 -14.95 -9.26
CA CYS A 196 8.61 -14.80 -10.39
C CYS A 196 9.21 -13.38 -10.49
N HIS A 197 8.41 -12.34 -10.28
CA HIS A 197 8.78 -10.94 -10.58
C HIS A 197 9.38 -10.14 -9.41
N ASP A 198 9.54 -10.74 -8.22
CA ASP A 198 9.90 -10.09 -6.95
C ASP A 198 8.68 -9.35 -6.30
N PHE A 199 8.83 -8.91 -5.05
CA PHE A 199 7.77 -8.32 -4.23
C PHE A 199 7.85 -6.78 -4.23
N HIS A 200 8.95 -6.22 -3.72
CA HIS A 200 9.13 -4.76 -3.60
C HIS A 200 10.14 -4.21 -4.61
N ASN A 201 11.07 -5.02 -5.11
CA ASN A 201 12.05 -4.62 -6.12
C ASN A 201 11.73 -5.18 -7.51
N ILE A 202 10.48 -5.00 -7.97
CA ILE A 202 10.02 -5.52 -9.26
C ILE A 202 10.75 -4.81 -10.40
N LEU A 203 11.56 -5.55 -11.16
CA LEU A 203 12.37 -5.01 -12.27
C LEU A 203 11.86 -5.52 -13.62
N SER A 204 12.02 -4.70 -14.66
CA SER A 204 11.78 -5.13 -16.04
C SER A 204 12.64 -6.33 -16.40
N ARG A 205 12.14 -7.23 -17.27
CA ARG A 205 12.88 -8.38 -17.80
C ARG A 205 14.24 -7.98 -18.40
N ASP A 206 14.30 -6.82 -19.05
CA ASP A 206 15.53 -6.35 -19.70
C ASP A 206 16.60 -5.90 -18.69
N ASN A 207 16.24 -5.78 -17.41
CA ASN A 207 17.20 -5.49 -16.36
C ASN A 207 17.92 -6.80 -15.95
N PRO A 208 19.25 -6.86 -16.00
CA PRO A 208 20.00 -8.08 -15.68
C PRO A 208 19.83 -8.52 -14.22
N ASN A 209 19.44 -7.62 -13.31
CA ASN A 209 19.15 -7.96 -11.90
C ASN A 209 17.70 -8.44 -11.68
N SER A 210 16.85 -8.41 -12.71
CA SER A 210 15.50 -8.96 -12.60
C SER A 210 15.55 -10.47 -12.42
N TRP A 211 14.63 -11.00 -11.61
CA TRP A 211 14.46 -12.44 -11.45
C TRP A 211 14.01 -13.12 -12.74
N VAL A 212 13.33 -12.38 -13.62
CA VAL A 212 12.85 -12.87 -14.92
C VAL A 212 13.75 -12.44 -16.09
N SER A 213 14.97 -11.98 -15.81
CA SER A 213 15.96 -11.69 -16.87
C SER A 213 16.50 -12.98 -17.49
N ASP A 214 17.00 -12.88 -18.72
CA ASP A 214 17.51 -14.04 -19.47
C ASP A 214 18.69 -14.77 -18.78
N VAL A 215 19.35 -14.11 -17.82
CA VAL A 215 20.49 -14.63 -17.06
C VAL A 215 20.14 -15.13 -15.65
N ASN A 216 18.90 -14.91 -15.19
CA ASN A 216 18.44 -15.32 -13.87
C ASN A 216 17.20 -16.21 -13.89
N LEU A 217 16.52 -16.34 -15.05
CA LEU A 217 15.26 -17.06 -15.14
C LEU A 217 15.40 -18.53 -14.71
N ASP A 218 16.51 -19.18 -15.05
CA ASP A 218 16.85 -20.54 -14.62
C ASP A 218 16.88 -20.68 -13.09
N LYS A 219 17.49 -19.71 -12.40
CA LYS A 219 17.55 -19.65 -10.92
C LYS A 219 16.17 -19.39 -10.33
N THR A 220 15.36 -18.54 -10.96
CA THR A 220 13.99 -18.25 -10.53
C THR A 220 13.12 -19.50 -10.62
N CYS A 221 13.16 -20.20 -11.75
CA CYS A 221 12.51 -21.52 -11.90
C CYS A 221 13.07 -22.53 -10.88
N GLY A 222 14.37 -22.48 -10.60
CA GLY A 222 15.09 -23.33 -9.65
C GLY A 222 14.55 -23.29 -8.22
N LYS A 223 13.80 -22.25 -7.84
CA LYS A 223 13.12 -22.16 -6.53
C LYS A 223 12.11 -23.30 -6.31
N CYS A 224 11.47 -23.76 -7.39
CA CYS A 224 10.47 -24.82 -7.36
C CYS A 224 10.83 -26.04 -8.23
N HIS A 225 11.74 -25.87 -9.20
CA HIS A 225 12.22 -26.92 -10.11
C HIS A 225 13.71 -27.20 -9.87
N PRO A 226 14.07 -28.10 -8.93
CA PRO A 226 15.46 -28.45 -8.66
C PRO A 226 16.17 -28.90 -9.94
N GLY A 227 17.34 -28.32 -10.24
CA GLY A 227 18.11 -28.63 -11.44
C GLY A 227 17.65 -27.89 -12.71
N SER A 228 16.79 -26.88 -12.59
CA SER A 228 16.43 -25.96 -13.68
C SER A 228 17.68 -25.45 -14.41
N THR A 229 17.68 -25.55 -15.75
CA THR A 229 18.73 -25.05 -16.63
C THR A 229 18.24 -23.87 -17.46
N LYS A 230 19.16 -23.19 -18.13
CA LYS A 230 18.80 -22.12 -19.08
C LYS A 230 17.91 -22.64 -20.20
N GLU A 231 18.19 -23.81 -20.76
CA GLU A 231 17.41 -24.41 -21.84
C GLU A 231 15.97 -24.72 -21.37
N PHE A 232 15.82 -25.23 -20.15
CA PHE A 232 14.51 -25.46 -19.54
C PHE A 232 13.74 -24.14 -19.36
N ALA A 233 14.40 -23.14 -18.76
CA ALA A 233 13.79 -21.84 -18.49
C ALA A 233 13.40 -21.09 -19.78
N ASP A 234 14.27 -21.08 -20.79
CA ASP A 234 14.01 -20.42 -22.07
C ASP A 234 12.88 -21.12 -22.85
N GLY A 235 12.83 -22.46 -22.78
CA GLY A 235 11.81 -23.27 -23.46
C GLY A 235 10.39 -23.06 -22.91
N TYR A 236 10.25 -22.83 -21.60
CA TYR A 236 8.94 -22.67 -20.96
C TYR A 236 8.59 -21.21 -20.64
N GLY A 237 9.56 -20.35 -20.35
CA GLY A 237 9.32 -18.99 -19.86
C GLY A 237 8.45 -18.14 -20.77
N SER A 238 8.63 -18.28 -22.09
CA SER A 238 7.82 -17.58 -23.10
C SER A 238 6.34 -18.00 -23.10
N SER A 239 6.01 -19.19 -22.58
CA SER A 239 4.63 -19.70 -22.55
C SER A 239 3.79 -19.12 -21.41
N ILE A 240 4.42 -18.66 -20.32
CA ILE A 240 3.74 -18.19 -19.09
C ILE A 240 2.81 -17.00 -19.37
N HIS A 241 3.21 -16.11 -20.28
CA HIS A 241 2.40 -14.98 -20.76
C HIS A 241 2.03 -15.10 -22.24
N GLY A 242 2.22 -16.28 -22.83
CA GLY A 242 2.17 -16.48 -24.29
C GLY A 242 0.81 -16.93 -24.83
N LEU A 243 -0.16 -17.28 -23.97
CA LEU A 243 -1.41 -17.92 -24.40
C LEU A 243 -2.17 -17.08 -25.45
N GLN A 244 -2.30 -15.77 -25.20
CA GLN A 244 -3.02 -14.87 -26.12
C GLN A 244 -2.29 -14.75 -27.47
N GLU A 245 -0.97 -14.75 -27.48
CA GLU A 245 -0.18 -14.72 -28.72
C GLU A 245 -0.32 -16.05 -29.48
N GLY A 246 -0.33 -17.18 -28.77
CA GLY A 246 -0.60 -18.50 -29.35
C GLY A 246 -1.93 -18.54 -30.11
N PHE A 247 -2.99 -17.93 -29.57
CA PHE A 247 -4.28 -17.80 -30.26
C PHE A 247 -4.26 -16.87 -31.49
N LYS A 248 -3.35 -15.89 -31.54
CA LYS A 248 -3.23 -14.96 -32.67
C LYS A 248 -2.49 -15.57 -33.86
N VAL A 249 -1.41 -16.31 -33.59
CA VAL A 249 -0.51 -16.81 -34.63
C VAL A 249 -0.83 -18.22 -35.11
N ASN A 250 -1.55 -19.02 -34.32
CA ASN A 250 -1.92 -20.38 -34.70
C ASN A 250 -3.37 -20.46 -35.21
N ALA A 251 -3.54 -20.68 -36.50
CA ALA A 251 -4.85 -20.74 -37.17
C ALA A 251 -5.78 -21.83 -36.59
N VAL A 252 -5.22 -22.95 -36.11
CA VAL A 252 -6.00 -24.04 -35.49
C VAL A 252 -6.50 -23.62 -34.12
N LEU A 253 -5.64 -23.03 -33.27
CA LEU A 253 -6.06 -22.52 -31.96
C LEU A 253 -7.06 -21.37 -32.09
N LYS A 254 -6.88 -20.50 -33.09
CA LYS A 254 -7.82 -19.41 -33.40
C LYS A 254 -9.19 -19.96 -33.81
N TRP A 255 -9.23 -20.96 -34.68
CA TRP A 255 -10.45 -21.65 -35.09
C TRP A 255 -11.11 -22.32 -33.88
N PHE A 256 -10.34 -23.05 -33.07
CA PHE A 256 -10.85 -23.74 -31.89
C PHE A 256 -11.45 -22.77 -30.86
N ARG A 257 -10.78 -21.65 -30.57
CA ARG A 257 -11.31 -20.61 -29.68
C ARG A 257 -12.58 -19.95 -30.23
N GLY A 258 -12.65 -19.70 -31.54
CA GLY A 258 -13.84 -19.14 -32.18
C GLY A 258 -15.03 -20.11 -32.12
N THR A 259 -14.77 -21.37 -32.48
CA THR A 259 -15.77 -22.44 -32.50
C THR A 259 -16.25 -22.82 -31.11
N PHE A 260 -15.37 -22.85 -30.10
CA PHE A 260 -15.73 -23.25 -28.72
C PHE A 260 -15.69 -22.06 -27.76
N SER A 261 -16.08 -20.87 -28.23
CA SER A 261 -16.09 -19.63 -27.44
C SER A 261 -17.04 -19.67 -26.24
N TRP A 262 -17.98 -20.63 -26.20
CA TRP A 262 -18.87 -20.89 -25.07
C TRP A 262 -18.23 -21.74 -23.96
N PHE A 263 -17.02 -22.28 -24.17
CA PHE A 263 -16.29 -23.03 -23.16
C PHE A 263 -15.43 -22.06 -22.34
N PRO A 264 -15.55 -22.05 -21.00
CA PRO A 264 -14.68 -21.22 -20.16
C PRO A 264 -13.26 -21.81 -20.18
N TRP A 265 -12.30 -21.02 -20.66
CA TRP A 265 -10.86 -21.33 -20.69
C TRP A 265 -10.12 -20.63 -19.58
#